data_AF-A0AAU7RNH8-F1
#
_entry.id   AF-A0AAU7RNH8-F1
#
_cell.length_a   1.000
_cell.length_b   1.000
_cell.length_c   1.000
_cell.angle_alpha   90.00
_cell.angle_beta   90.00
_cell.angle_gamma   90.00
#
_symmetry.space_group_name_H-M   'P 1'
#
loop_
_entity.id
_entity.type
_entity.pdbx_description
1 polymer ?
#
loop_
_entity_poly.entity_id
_entity_poly.type
_entity_poly.pdbx_seq_one_letter_code
_entity_poly.pdbx_strand_id
1 'polypeptide(L)'
;MKKLILSLLLTVSMVDAAAAQSTITRDSSARLIESYRAYIGNDDLYNSKGERLTAPWQIIRQDRANYHVYRRRDRGDQGDSFFSQASNRQNLETMLANGNIVNGAGNLIVRGNVWIKVDIYGHGDVGQWVDIHVQD
;
A
#
# COMPACT_ATOMS: atom_id res chain seq x y z
N MET A 1 29.05 -8.31 74.94
CA MET A 1 29.30 -7.56 73.68
C MET A 1 29.01 -8.50 72.52
N LYS A 2 28.01 -8.15 71.70
CA LYS A 2 27.32 -9.05 70.76
C LYS A 2 28.15 -9.25 69.48
N LYS A 3 28.30 -10.50 69.06
CA LYS A 3 29.02 -10.94 67.85
C LYS A 3 28.19 -10.59 66.62
N LEU A 4 28.77 -9.86 65.65
CA LEU A 4 28.18 -9.56 64.36
C LEU A 4 28.60 -10.63 63.34
N ILE A 5 27.64 -11.42 62.86
CA ILE A 5 27.80 -12.36 61.76
C ILE A 5 27.49 -11.60 60.47
N LEU A 6 28.45 -11.56 59.55
CA LEU A 6 28.30 -10.93 58.24
C LEU A 6 27.85 -12.01 57.23
N SER A 7 26.57 -12.00 56.87
CA SER A 7 26.02 -12.85 55.82
C SER A 7 26.08 -12.12 54.49
N LEU A 8 26.84 -12.65 53.53
CA LEU A 8 26.90 -12.17 52.15
C LEU A 8 25.90 -12.98 51.30
N LEU A 9 24.73 -12.42 50.99
CA LEU A 9 23.82 -12.97 49.98
C LEU A 9 24.22 -12.43 48.59
N LEU A 10 24.56 -13.35 47.69
CA LEU A 10 24.80 -13.08 46.28
C LEU A 10 23.45 -13.13 45.54
N THR A 11 22.95 -12.00 45.07
CA THR A 11 21.76 -11.97 44.20
C THR A 11 22.21 -11.80 42.75
N VAL A 12 22.09 -12.88 41.96
CA VAL A 12 22.21 -12.82 40.50
C VAL A 12 20.88 -12.33 39.95
N SER A 13 20.82 -11.06 39.55
CA SER A 13 19.69 -10.53 38.79
C SER A 13 19.90 -10.84 37.31
N MET A 14 19.23 -11.89 36.81
CA MET A 14 19.00 -12.07 35.38
C MET A 14 17.85 -11.14 35.00
N VAL A 15 18.13 -10.12 34.20
CA VAL A 15 17.09 -9.25 33.64
C VAL A 15 16.82 -9.76 32.23
N ASP A 16 15.62 -10.31 32.06
CA ASP A 16 15.07 -10.80 30.80
C ASP A 16 15.16 -9.75 29.69
N ALA A 17 15.66 -10.16 28.52
CA ALA A 17 15.60 -9.38 27.31
C ALA A 17 14.13 -9.29 26.84
N ALA A 18 13.44 -8.23 27.24
CA ALA A 18 12.15 -7.88 26.66
C ALA A 18 12.36 -7.52 25.19
N ALA A 19 11.97 -8.45 24.31
CA ALA A 19 11.89 -8.23 22.88
C ALA A 19 10.98 -7.02 22.60
N ALA A 20 11.56 -5.96 22.03
CA ALA A 20 10.80 -4.85 21.48
C ALA A 20 10.03 -5.35 20.25
N GLN A 21 8.82 -5.88 20.49
CA GLN A 21 7.90 -6.22 19.43
C GLN A 21 7.36 -4.91 18.84
N SER A 22 7.95 -4.43 17.73
CA SER A 22 7.40 -3.34 16.93
C SER A 22 6.01 -3.75 16.44
N THR A 23 4.99 -3.31 17.16
CA THR A 23 3.62 -3.45 16.72
C THR A 23 3.40 -2.32 15.72
N ILE A 24 3.46 -2.63 14.42
CA ILE A 24 2.97 -1.71 13.38
C ILE A 24 1.44 -1.67 13.55
N THR A 25 0.97 -0.90 14.52
CA THR A 25 -0.43 -0.57 14.65
C THR A 25 -0.74 0.40 13.52
N ARG A 26 -1.64 0.03 12.61
CA ARG A 26 -2.16 0.97 11.60
C ARG A 26 -2.59 2.25 12.32
N ASP A 27 -2.14 3.39 11.81
CA ASP A 27 -2.47 4.69 12.38
C ASP A 27 -4.00 4.85 12.43
N SER A 28 -4.56 4.90 13.63
CA SER A 28 -6.00 5.03 13.85
C SER A 28 -6.60 6.34 13.33
N SER A 29 -5.77 7.30 12.91
CA SER A 29 -6.19 8.55 12.26
C SER A 29 -6.29 8.46 10.73
N ALA A 30 -5.79 7.37 10.14
CA ALA A 30 -5.85 7.17 8.70
C ALA A 30 -7.30 7.01 8.24
N ARG A 31 -7.65 7.74 7.19
CA ARG A 31 -9.01 7.83 6.63
C ARG A 31 -8.97 7.65 5.12
N LEU A 32 -10.14 7.42 4.53
CA LEU A 32 -10.29 7.47 3.07
C LEU A 32 -9.94 8.89 2.59
N ILE A 33 -8.92 8.99 1.73
CA ILE A 33 -8.49 10.23 1.09
C ILE A 33 -9.35 10.46 -0.15
N GLU A 34 -9.38 9.48 -1.05
CA GLU A 34 -10.07 9.56 -2.32
C GLU A 34 -10.38 8.17 -2.87
N SER A 35 -11.40 8.09 -3.72
CA SER A 35 -11.77 6.90 -4.45
C SER A 35 -11.93 7.24 -5.93
N TYR A 36 -11.51 6.35 -6.81
CA TYR A 36 -11.79 6.47 -8.24
C TYR A 36 -12.11 5.11 -8.86
N ARG A 37 -12.82 5.15 -9.99
CA ARG A 37 -13.06 4.01 -10.87
C ARG A 37 -12.26 4.13 -12.15
N ALA A 38 -11.67 3.04 -12.58
CA ALA A 38 -10.86 2.96 -13.80
C ALA A 38 -11.08 1.66 -14.54
N TYR A 39 -10.96 1.70 -15.85
CA TYR A 39 -10.88 0.52 -16.69
C TYR A 39 -9.41 0.17 -16.92
N ILE A 40 -9.02 -1.07 -16.66
CA ILE A 40 -7.69 -1.55 -16.99
C ILE A 40 -7.71 -2.06 -18.42
N GLY A 41 -7.30 -1.18 -19.34
CA GLY A 41 -7.21 -1.43 -20.77
C GLY A 41 -5.90 -2.11 -21.17
N ASN A 42 -5.74 -2.37 -22.47
CA ASN A 42 -4.53 -3.00 -23.00
C ASN A 42 -3.29 -2.10 -22.84
N ASP A 43 -3.46 -0.78 -22.94
CA ASP A 43 -2.36 0.19 -22.86
C ASP A 43 -1.75 0.30 -21.46
N ASP A 44 -2.46 -0.17 -20.43
CA ASP A 44 -2.00 -0.17 -19.04
C ASP A 44 -1.15 -1.40 -18.71
N LEU A 45 -1.20 -2.43 -19.57
CA LEU A 45 -0.48 -3.67 -19.38
C LEU A 45 1.00 -3.56 -19.78
N TYR A 46 1.43 -2.44 -20.37
CA TYR A 46 2.78 -2.27 -20.88
C TYR A 46 3.41 -0.98 -20.38
N ASN A 47 4.70 -1.04 -20.04
CA ASN A 47 5.45 0.17 -19.72
C ASN A 47 5.76 0.99 -21.00
N SER A 48 6.39 2.15 -20.83
CA SER A 48 6.77 3.03 -21.94
C SER A 48 7.77 2.44 -22.94
N LYS A 49 8.41 1.30 -22.62
CA LYS A 49 9.28 0.53 -23.53
C LYS A 49 8.54 -0.58 -24.26
N GLY A 50 7.23 -0.77 -23.99
CA GLY A 50 6.43 -1.86 -24.55
C GLY A 50 6.61 -3.20 -23.84
N GLU A 51 7.26 -3.22 -22.66
CA GLU A 51 7.45 -4.46 -21.90
C GLU A 51 6.20 -4.77 -21.07
N ARG A 52 5.77 -6.04 -21.08
CA ARG A 52 4.58 -6.51 -20.37
C ARG A 52 4.79 -6.41 -18.86
N LEU A 53 3.89 -5.71 -18.20
CA LEU A 53 3.81 -5.61 -16.75
C LEU A 53 3.15 -6.87 -16.18
N THR A 54 3.64 -7.31 -15.02
CA THR A 54 3.28 -8.62 -14.44
C THR A 54 2.75 -8.53 -13.02
N ALA A 55 2.82 -7.36 -12.39
CA ALA A 55 2.27 -7.12 -11.06
C ALA A 55 1.10 -6.11 -11.11
N PRO A 56 0.05 -6.29 -10.30
CA PRO A 56 -1.08 -5.35 -10.24
C PRO A 56 -0.69 -3.90 -9.96
N TRP A 57 0.25 -3.66 -9.03
CA TRP A 57 0.69 -2.30 -8.72
C TRP A 57 1.38 -1.63 -9.91
N GLN A 58 2.08 -2.39 -10.76
CA GLN A 58 2.74 -1.84 -11.95
C GLN A 58 1.70 -1.34 -12.94
N ILE A 59 0.65 -2.14 -13.15
CA ILE A 59 -0.41 -1.87 -14.11
C ILE A 59 -1.24 -0.67 -13.65
N ILE A 60 -1.66 -0.64 -12.38
CA ILE A 60 -2.40 0.51 -11.82
C ILE A 60 -1.52 1.77 -11.86
N ARG A 61 -0.20 1.66 -11.61
CA ARG A 61 0.72 2.80 -11.74
C ARG A 61 0.79 3.31 -13.19
N GLN A 62 0.84 2.39 -14.15
CA GLN A 62 0.90 2.72 -15.58
C GLN A 62 -0.40 3.38 -16.04
N ASP A 63 -1.55 2.84 -15.63
CA ASP A 63 -2.88 3.41 -15.85
C ASP A 63 -2.97 4.85 -15.29
N ARG A 64 -2.54 5.09 -14.04
CA ARG A 64 -2.49 6.46 -13.50
C ARG A 64 -1.51 7.38 -14.24
N ALA A 65 -0.42 6.84 -14.78
CA ALA A 65 0.48 7.62 -15.64
C ALA A 65 -0.16 7.93 -17.00
N ASN A 66 -0.87 6.97 -17.60
CA ASN A 66 -1.65 7.15 -18.82
C ASN A 66 -2.70 8.24 -18.64
N TYR A 67 -3.45 8.21 -17.54
CA TYR A 67 -4.49 9.18 -17.22
C TYR A 67 -3.96 10.61 -17.01
N HIS A 68 -2.91 10.78 -16.19
CA HIS A 68 -2.44 12.10 -15.74
C HIS A 68 -1.32 12.69 -16.59
N VAL A 69 -0.42 11.86 -17.11
CA VAL A 69 0.79 12.32 -17.82
C VAL A 69 0.60 12.23 -19.33
N TYR A 70 0.18 11.07 -19.83
CA TYR A 70 0.12 10.82 -21.28
C TYR A 70 -1.22 11.21 -21.90
N ARG A 71 -2.22 11.57 -21.08
CA ARG A 71 -3.60 11.91 -21.50
C ARG A 71 -4.23 10.82 -22.37
N ARG A 72 -3.88 9.56 -22.10
CA ARG A 72 -4.46 8.35 -22.69
C ARG A 72 -5.39 7.78 -21.63
N ARG A 73 -6.69 7.95 -21.82
CA ARG A 73 -7.72 7.60 -20.84
C ARG A 73 -8.72 6.67 -21.51
N ASP A 74 -9.17 5.66 -20.79
CA ASP A 74 -10.27 4.86 -21.25
C ASP A 74 -11.60 5.57 -21.00
N ARG A 75 -12.58 5.26 -21.84
CA ARG A 75 -13.89 5.91 -21.77
C ARG A 75 -14.59 5.51 -20.47
N GLY A 76 -14.86 6.51 -19.62
CA GLY A 76 -15.54 6.32 -18.34
C GLY A 76 -14.60 6.23 -17.15
N ASP A 77 -13.28 6.33 -17.37
CA ASP A 77 -12.33 6.52 -16.29
C ASP A 77 -12.61 7.79 -15.50
N GLN A 78 -12.56 7.65 -14.19
CA GLN A 78 -12.61 8.77 -13.27
C GLN A 78 -11.19 9.28 -13.02
N GLY A 79 -11.10 10.60 -12.87
CA GLY A 79 -9.90 11.24 -12.36
C GLY A 79 -9.77 11.09 -10.86
N ASP A 80 -8.57 11.36 -10.41
CA ASP A 80 -8.22 11.44 -9.00
C ASP A 80 -7.21 12.59 -8.80
N SER A 81 -7.27 13.25 -7.65
CA SER A 81 -6.29 14.26 -7.27
C SER A 81 -5.00 13.65 -6.72
N PHE A 82 -5.11 12.52 -6.02
CA PHE A 82 -4.02 11.90 -5.28
C PHE A 82 -2.85 11.43 -6.17
N PHE A 83 -3.13 10.65 -7.22
CA PHE A 83 -2.15 10.13 -8.17
C PHE A 83 -1.83 11.09 -9.32
N SER A 84 -2.35 12.32 -9.31
CA SER A 84 -1.82 13.39 -10.16
C SER A 84 -0.33 13.66 -9.85
N GLN A 85 0.07 13.47 -8.58
CA GLN A 85 1.44 13.60 -8.12
C GLN A 85 2.28 12.36 -8.42
N ALA A 86 3.48 12.55 -8.98
CA ALA A 86 4.37 11.45 -9.37
C ALA A 86 4.88 10.63 -8.17
N SER A 87 5.16 11.29 -7.05
CA SER A 87 5.59 10.66 -5.79
C SER A 87 4.56 9.66 -5.26
N ASN A 88 3.28 10.03 -5.31
CA ASN A 88 2.18 9.16 -4.88
C ASN A 88 2.07 7.92 -5.78
N ARG A 89 2.27 8.07 -7.10
CA ARG A 89 2.34 6.91 -8.02
C ARG A 89 3.52 5.99 -7.70
N GLN A 90 4.68 6.55 -7.34
CA GLN A 90 5.87 5.78 -6.95
C GLN A 90 5.66 4.97 -5.66
N ASN A 91 4.84 5.47 -4.73
CA ASN A 91 4.53 4.78 -3.47
C ASN A 91 3.53 3.62 -3.63
N LEU A 92 2.92 3.44 -4.81
CA LEU A 92 1.82 2.49 -5.00
C LEU A 92 2.17 1.04 -4.67
N GLU A 93 3.41 0.61 -4.88
CA GLU A 93 3.85 -0.75 -4.53
C GLU A 93 3.74 -0.99 -3.03
N THR A 94 4.31 -0.07 -2.23
CA THR A 94 4.23 -0.08 -0.77
C THR A 94 2.79 0.04 -0.30
N MET A 95 2.00 0.95 -0.89
CA MET A 95 0.60 1.15 -0.53
C MET A 95 -0.23 -0.12 -0.78
N LEU A 96 -0.01 -0.80 -1.90
CA LEU A 96 -0.72 -2.03 -2.21
C LEU A 96 -0.24 -3.19 -1.32
N ALA A 97 1.04 -3.25 -0.99
CA ALA A 97 1.58 -4.24 -0.05
C ALA A 97 1.00 -4.09 1.38
N ASN A 98 0.65 -2.86 1.78
CA ASN A 98 -0.01 -2.57 3.06
C ASN A 98 -1.55 -2.69 3.01
N GLY A 99 -2.11 -2.78 1.80
CA GLY A 99 -3.54 -2.85 1.54
C GLY A 99 -3.95 -4.20 1.01
N ASN A 100 -4.99 -4.25 0.18
CA ASN A 100 -5.53 -5.49 -0.35
C ASN A 100 -6.01 -5.34 -1.80
N ILE A 101 -5.94 -6.44 -2.54
CA ILE A 101 -6.81 -6.62 -3.70
C ILE A 101 -7.99 -7.45 -3.21
N VAL A 102 -9.14 -6.80 -3.01
CA VAL A 102 -10.34 -7.42 -2.49
C VAL A 102 -10.75 -8.57 -3.40
N ASN A 103 -11.14 -9.68 -2.79
CA ASN A 103 -11.43 -10.97 -3.43
C ASN A 103 -10.22 -11.65 -4.11
N GLY A 104 -8.98 -11.22 -3.82
CA GLY A 104 -7.77 -11.86 -4.37
C GLY A 104 -7.65 -11.74 -5.89
N ALA A 105 -8.33 -10.77 -6.49
CA ALA A 105 -8.56 -10.68 -7.93
C ALA A 105 -7.39 -10.09 -8.73
N GLY A 106 -6.16 -10.13 -8.21
CA GLY A 106 -4.99 -9.50 -8.85
C GLY A 106 -4.69 -10.04 -10.25
N ASN A 107 -4.96 -11.33 -10.50
CA ASN A 107 -4.80 -11.93 -11.82
C ASN A 107 -5.73 -11.33 -12.88
N LEU A 108 -6.91 -10.80 -12.50
CA LEU A 108 -7.80 -10.11 -13.45
C LEU A 108 -7.18 -8.78 -13.89
N ILE A 109 -6.56 -8.04 -12.97
CA ILE A 109 -5.82 -6.81 -13.28
C ILE A 109 -4.64 -7.12 -14.20
N VAL A 110 -3.88 -8.20 -13.93
CA VAL A 110 -2.75 -8.61 -14.78
C VAL A 110 -3.18 -9.02 -16.19
N ARG A 111 -4.39 -9.61 -16.32
CA ARG A 111 -4.98 -9.94 -17.62
C ARG A 111 -5.51 -8.70 -18.36
N GLY A 112 -5.97 -7.70 -17.62
CA GLY A 112 -6.67 -6.52 -18.14
C GLY A 112 -8.13 -6.82 -18.49
N ASN A 113 -8.76 -5.87 -19.21
CA ASN A 113 -10.17 -5.92 -19.59
C ASN A 113 -11.10 -6.05 -18.38
N VAL A 114 -10.85 -5.22 -17.36
CA VAL A 114 -11.57 -5.27 -16.08
C VAL A 114 -11.76 -3.88 -15.52
N TRP A 115 -12.90 -3.62 -14.89
CA TRP A 115 -13.12 -2.41 -14.11
C TRP A 115 -12.59 -2.58 -12.70
N ILE A 116 -11.95 -1.55 -12.19
CA ILE A 116 -11.52 -1.47 -10.79
C ILE A 116 -12.07 -0.20 -10.13
N LYS A 117 -12.35 -0.31 -8.83
CA LYS A 117 -12.42 0.84 -7.93
C LYS A 117 -11.22 0.79 -7.00
N VAL A 118 -10.54 1.92 -6.84
CA VAL A 118 -9.39 2.08 -5.96
C VAL A 118 -9.77 3.01 -4.84
N ASP A 119 -9.67 2.51 -3.61
CA ASP A 119 -9.87 3.29 -2.39
C ASP A 119 -8.51 3.58 -1.76
N ILE A 120 -8.19 4.87 -1.59
CA ILE A 120 -6.88 5.34 -1.12
C ILE A 120 -7.04 5.81 0.33
N TYR A 121 -6.24 5.24 1.23
CA TYR A 121 -6.32 5.57 2.65
C TYR A 121 -5.00 6.16 3.15
N GLY A 122 -5.11 7.10 4.10
CA GLY A 122 -3.96 7.73 4.74
C GLY A 122 -4.33 9.01 5.47
N HIS A 123 -3.40 9.96 5.55
CA HIS A 123 -3.57 11.20 6.29
C HIS A 123 -3.12 12.41 5.46
N GLY A 124 -4.01 13.39 5.28
CA GLY A 124 -3.75 14.53 4.40
C GLY A 124 -3.51 14.03 2.97
N ASP A 125 -2.38 14.45 2.38
CA ASP A 125 -1.98 14.04 1.02
C ASP A 125 -1.05 12.81 1.01
N VAL A 126 -0.83 12.19 2.17
CA VAL A 126 0.06 11.02 2.32
C VAL A 126 -0.77 9.74 2.34
N GLY A 127 -0.65 8.95 1.28
CA GLY A 127 -1.26 7.63 1.20
C GLY A 127 -0.43 6.57 1.93
N GLN A 128 -1.12 5.73 2.70
CA GLN A 128 -0.53 4.66 3.50
C GLN A 128 -0.85 3.27 2.95
N TRP A 129 -2.08 3.07 2.45
CA TRP A 129 -2.47 1.86 1.73
C TRP A 129 -3.56 2.11 0.69
N VAL A 130 -3.78 1.12 -0.18
CA VAL A 130 -4.90 1.10 -1.12
C VAL A 130 -5.66 -0.21 -1.02
N ASP A 131 -6.98 -0.13 -1.11
CA ASP A 131 -7.82 -1.31 -1.35
C ASP A 131 -8.35 -1.27 -2.78
N ILE A 132 -8.16 -2.37 -3.51
CA ILE A 132 -8.55 -2.50 -4.91
C ILE A 132 -9.75 -3.44 -5.02
N HIS A 133 -10.84 -2.95 -5.59
CA HIS A 133 -12.06 -3.70 -5.82
C HIS A 133 -12.24 -3.93 -7.31
N VAL A 134 -12.18 -5.19 -7.75
CA VAL A 134 -12.59 -5.54 -9.12
C VAL A 134 -14.11 -5.46 -9.22
N GLN A 135 -14.60 -4.89 -10.32
CA GLN A 135 -16.02 -4.70 -10.62
C GLN A 135 -16.37 -5.45 -11.91
N ASP A 136 -17.54 -6.11 -11.90
CA ASP A 136 -18.12 -6.80 -13.05
C ASP A 136 -18.75 -5.80 -14.05
#